data_AF-A0A924UH88-F1
#
_entry.id   AF-A0A924UH88-F1
#
_cell.length_a   1.000
_cell.length_b   1.000
_cell.length_c   1.000
_cell.angle_alpha   90.00
_cell.angle_beta   90.00
_cell.angle_gamma   90.00
#
_symmetry.space_group_name_H-M   'P 1'
#
loop_
_entity.id
_entity.type
_entity.pdbx_description
1 polymer ?
#
loop_
_entity_poly.entity_id
_entity_poly.type
_entity_poly.pdbx_seq_one_letter_code
_entity_poly.pdbx_strand_id
1 'polypeptide(L)'
;MKISLSLGLFLFTLSACQSYQINPGSERIRVFETEPKGCIYVGEISSVQEEVVEGKVEPEMSLQTRIDLRNKAHALGGNILIFMKGKDKKVGSVYSALPEASKKSTTGSPAPVNVFEDKEKKVSTTFLATTFRCPASIVNQ
;
A
#
# COMPACT_ATOMS: atom_id res chain seq x y z
N MET A 1 -22.24 43.47 -8.45
CA MET A 1 -21.19 42.62 -9.06
C MET A 1 -20.26 41.92 -8.05
N LYS A 2 -20.56 41.90 -6.73
CA LYS A 2 -19.72 41.20 -5.73
C LYS A 2 -20.15 39.74 -5.49
N ILE A 3 -21.43 39.42 -5.72
CA ILE A 3 -22.00 38.07 -5.51
C ILE A 3 -21.51 37.07 -6.57
N SER A 4 -21.31 37.51 -7.83
CA SER A 4 -20.78 36.64 -8.89
C SER A 4 -19.32 36.22 -8.68
N LEU A 5 -18.52 37.03 -7.96
CA LEU A 5 -17.13 36.69 -7.65
C LEU A 5 -17.02 35.61 -6.55
N SER A 6 -17.97 35.62 -5.60
CA SER A 6 -18.06 34.63 -4.52
C SER A 6 -18.49 33.24 -5.01
N LEU A 7 -19.33 33.17 -6.04
CA LEU A 7 -19.82 31.90 -6.58
C LEU A 7 -18.74 31.13 -7.36
N GLY A 8 -17.83 31.85 -8.04
CA GLY A 8 -16.72 31.24 -8.77
C GLY A 8 -15.67 30.58 -7.87
N LEU A 9 -15.43 31.14 -6.67
CA LEU A 9 -14.43 30.63 -5.74
C LEU A 9 -14.85 29.30 -5.07
N PHE A 10 -16.16 29.06 -4.93
CA PHE A 10 -16.69 27.84 -4.32
C PHE A 10 -16.61 26.61 -5.25
N LEU A 11 -16.54 26.82 -6.57
CA LEU A 11 -16.46 25.73 -7.56
C LEU A 11 -15.07 25.07 -7.62
N PHE A 12 -14.01 25.74 -7.18
CA PHE A 12 -12.63 25.22 -7.25
C PHE A 12 -12.23 24.34 -6.07
N THR A 13 -13.00 24.32 -4.97
CA THR A 13 -12.63 23.55 -3.77
C THR A 13 -13.09 22.09 -3.80
N LEU A 14 -13.79 21.64 -4.85
CA LEU A 14 -14.32 20.28 -4.95
C LEU A 14 -13.34 19.24 -5.54
N SER A 15 -12.10 19.59 -5.91
CA SER A 15 -11.18 18.67 -6.60
C SER A 15 -10.41 17.70 -5.69
N ALA A 16 -10.78 17.55 -4.41
CA ALA A 16 -10.03 16.72 -3.45
C ALA A 16 -10.44 15.23 -3.43
N CYS A 17 -11.43 14.81 -4.23
CA CYS A 17 -11.81 13.40 -4.30
C CYS A 17 -10.94 12.65 -5.33
N GLN A 18 -9.72 12.27 -4.94
CA GLN A 18 -8.92 11.35 -5.75
C GLN A 18 -9.49 9.94 -5.62
N SER A 19 -10.32 9.54 -6.59
CA SER A 19 -10.77 8.16 -6.74
C SER A 19 -9.63 7.30 -7.30
N TYR A 20 -9.30 6.21 -6.61
CA TYR A 20 -8.37 5.21 -7.13
C TYR A 20 -9.06 4.28 -8.12
N GLN A 21 -8.39 3.98 -9.24
CA GLN A 21 -8.98 3.15 -10.28
C GLN A 21 -9.11 1.69 -9.84
N ILE A 22 -10.35 1.21 -9.82
CA ILE A 22 -10.69 -0.20 -9.64
C ILE A 22 -10.93 -0.78 -11.04
N ASN A 23 -10.24 -1.87 -11.36
CA ASN A 23 -10.47 -2.57 -12.63
C ASN A 23 -11.88 -3.19 -12.62
N PRO A 24 -12.67 -3.08 -13.70
CA PRO A 24 -14.02 -3.68 -13.75
C PRO A 24 -13.99 -5.16 -13.38
N GLY A 25 -14.85 -5.57 -12.44
CA GLY A 25 -14.90 -6.91 -11.86
C GLY A 25 -14.06 -7.08 -10.59
N SER A 26 -13.05 -6.24 -10.36
CA SER A 26 -12.18 -6.32 -9.17
C SER A 26 -12.90 -5.87 -7.90
N GLU A 27 -13.98 -5.10 -8.02
CA GLU A 27 -14.87 -4.74 -6.91
C GLU A 27 -15.55 -5.96 -6.28
N ARG A 28 -15.61 -7.09 -7.00
CA ARG A 28 -16.24 -8.34 -6.55
C ARG A 28 -15.29 -9.26 -5.79
N ILE A 29 -14.00 -8.93 -5.73
CA ILE A 29 -13.02 -9.71 -4.95
C ILE A 29 -13.36 -9.58 -3.47
N ARG A 30 -13.71 -10.71 -2.84
CA ARG A 30 -14.00 -10.76 -1.40
C ARG A 30 -12.71 -11.04 -0.63
N VAL A 31 -12.59 -10.40 0.53
CA VAL A 31 -11.47 -10.62 1.44
C VAL A 31 -11.92 -11.61 2.51
N PHE A 32 -11.12 -12.66 2.72
CA PHE A 32 -11.33 -13.67 3.74
C PHE A 32 -10.20 -13.60 4.76
N GLU A 33 -10.50 -13.94 6.01
CA GLU A 33 -9.47 -14.02 7.07
C GLU A 33 -8.79 -15.40 7.13
N THR A 34 -9.48 -16.42 6.64
CA THR A 34 -9.04 -17.81 6.66
C THR A 34 -9.17 -18.45 5.28
N GLU A 35 -8.35 -19.47 5.03
CA GLU A 35 -8.32 -20.15 3.74
C GLU A 35 -9.66 -20.86 3.45
N PRO A 36 -10.35 -20.51 2.36
CA PRO A 36 -11.62 -21.13 2.01
C PRO A 36 -11.39 -22.55 1.49
N LYS A 37 -12.18 -23.50 2.00
CA LYS A 37 -12.15 -24.89 1.52
C LYS A 37 -12.89 -25.01 0.19
N GLY A 38 -12.43 -25.89 -0.69
CA GLY A 38 -13.08 -26.14 -1.98
C GLY A 38 -12.79 -25.07 -3.06
N CYS A 39 -11.71 -24.33 -2.88
CA CYS A 39 -11.22 -23.34 -3.83
C CYS A 39 -9.90 -23.78 -4.45
N ILE A 40 -9.62 -23.25 -5.64
CA ILE A 40 -8.35 -23.47 -6.35
C ILE A 40 -7.42 -22.33 -5.96
N TYR A 41 -6.23 -22.67 -5.47
CA TYR A 41 -5.14 -21.70 -5.30
C TYR A 41 -4.74 -21.13 -6.67
N VAL A 42 -4.75 -19.81 -6.80
CA VAL A 42 -4.45 -19.11 -8.05
C VAL A 42 -3.05 -18.49 -8.02
N GLY A 43 -2.62 -17.97 -6.86
CA GLY A 43 -1.30 -17.40 -6.72
C GLY A 43 -1.16 -16.47 -5.52
N GLU A 44 0.05 -15.94 -5.37
CA GLU A 44 0.39 -14.89 -4.42
C GLU A 44 0.58 -13.56 -5.13
N ILE A 45 0.19 -12.49 -4.46
CA ILE A 45 0.28 -11.11 -4.95
C ILE A 45 0.81 -10.21 -3.84
N SER A 46 1.49 -9.16 -4.24
CA SER A 46 2.08 -8.19 -3.32
C SER A 46 1.78 -6.76 -3.74
N SER A 47 1.71 -5.85 -2.77
CA SER A 47 1.65 -4.40 -3.00
C SER A 47 2.57 -3.69 -2.04
N VAL A 48 3.24 -2.64 -2.51
CA VAL A 48 4.14 -1.82 -1.71
C VAL A 48 3.43 -0.52 -1.37
N GLN A 49 3.47 -0.15 -0.10
CA GLN A 49 2.97 1.11 0.43
C GLN A 49 4.15 1.91 0.96
N GLU A 50 4.33 3.12 0.44
CA GLU A 50 5.26 4.08 1.04
C GLU A 50 4.60 4.70 2.26
N GLU A 51 5.32 4.74 3.37
CA GLU A 51 4.87 5.34 4.61
C GLU A 51 5.90 6.33 5.14
N VAL A 52 5.39 7.45 5.62
CA VAL A 52 6.10 8.39 6.48
C VAL A 52 5.79 7.95 7.90
N VAL A 53 6.74 7.27 8.53
CA VAL A 53 6.52 6.68 9.85
C VAL A 53 7.22 7.54 10.91
N GLU A 54 6.42 8.28 11.69
CA GLU A 54 6.83 8.78 13.02
C GLU A 54 6.51 7.69 14.07
N GLY A 55 7.46 6.81 14.36
CA GLY A 55 7.38 5.86 15.48
C GLY A 55 6.92 4.42 15.18
N LYS A 56 6.93 3.54 16.20
CA LYS A 56 6.71 2.08 16.07
C LYS A 56 5.22 1.68 15.95
N VAL A 57 4.48 2.22 14.99
CA VAL A 57 3.11 1.73 14.70
C VAL A 57 3.19 0.67 13.60
N GLU A 58 2.49 -0.45 13.80
CA GLU A 58 2.37 -1.47 12.76
C GLU A 58 1.59 -0.88 11.57
N PRO A 59 2.12 -0.95 10.35
CA PRO A 59 1.57 -0.25 9.19
C PRO A 59 0.15 -0.73 8.86
N GLU A 60 -0.82 0.20 8.84
CA GLU A 60 -2.18 -0.09 8.38
C GLU A 60 -2.23 -0.05 6.84
N MET A 61 -2.89 -1.04 6.23
CA MET A 61 -3.04 -1.10 4.78
C MET A 61 -3.95 0.02 4.26
N SER A 62 -3.40 0.93 3.46
CA SER A 62 -4.16 2.01 2.83
C SER A 62 -5.19 1.49 1.83
N LEU A 63 -6.19 2.32 1.53
CA LEU A 63 -7.19 2.03 0.50
C LEU A 63 -6.55 1.73 -0.86
N GLN A 64 -5.47 2.43 -1.21
CA GLN A 64 -4.76 2.31 -2.48
C GLN A 64 -4.16 0.92 -2.63
N THR A 65 -3.41 0.48 -1.61
CA THR A 65 -2.84 -0.86 -1.50
C THR A 65 -3.94 -1.94 -1.54
N ARG A 66 -5.08 -1.71 -0.87
CA ARG A 66 -6.23 -2.63 -0.90
C ARG A 66 -6.86 -2.74 -2.29
N ILE A 67 -6.90 -1.65 -3.07
CA ILE A 67 -7.43 -1.65 -4.43
C ILE A 67 -6.46 -2.34 -5.38
N ASP A 68 -5.17 -2.04 -5.27
CA ASP A 68 -4.12 -2.67 -6.08
C ASP A 68 -4.09 -4.19 -5.90
N LEU A 69 -4.15 -4.67 -4.66
CA LEU A 69 -4.22 -6.10 -4.37
C LEU A 69 -5.49 -6.75 -4.98
N ARG A 70 -6.65 -6.08 -4.97
CA ARG A 70 -7.86 -6.61 -5.63
C ARG A 70 -7.71 -6.65 -7.15
N ASN A 71 -7.16 -5.60 -7.74
CA ASN A 71 -6.90 -5.53 -9.17
C ASN A 71 -5.95 -6.65 -9.62
N LYS A 72 -4.90 -6.91 -8.84
CA LYS A 72 -3.94 -8.01 -9.09
C LYS A 72 -4.59 -9.39 -8.94
N ALA A 73 -5.39 -9.61 -7.89
CA ALA A 73 -6.13 -10.87 -7.72
C ALA A 73 -7.09 -11.12 -8.88
N HIS A 74 -7.82 -10.08 -9.31
CA HIS A 74 -8.72 -10.17 -10.45
C HIS A 74 -7.97 -10.46 -11.75
N ALA A 75 -6.81 -9.83 -11.98
CA ALA A 75 -5.96 -10.09 -13.14
C ALA A 75 -5.49 -11.54 -13.22
N LEU A 76 -5.31 -12.21 -12.08
CA LEU A 76 -5.00 -13.65 -12.01
C LEU A 76 -6.24 -14.54 -12.14
N GLY A 77 -7.45 -13.97 -12.24
CA GLY A 77 -8.71 -14.71 -12.30
C GLY A 77 -9.27 -15.14 -10.94
N GLY A 78 -8.64 -14.74 -9.84
CA GLY A 78 -9.15 -14.98 -8.49
C GLY A 78 -10.46 -14.25 -8.21
N ASN A 79 -11.20 -14.71 -7.22
CA ASN A 79 -12.38 -14.03 -6.67
C ASN A 79 -12.38 -13.93 -5.13
N ILE A 80 -11.39 -14.55 -4.48
CA ILE A 80 -11.13 -14.41 -3.05
C ILE A 80 -9.68 -13.98 -2.83
N LEU A 81 -9.47 -13.17 -1.80
CA LEU A 81 -8.18 -12.66 -1.38
C LEU A 81 -8.02 -12.85 0.14
N ILE A 82 -6.84 -13.29 0.57
CA ILE A 82 -6.50 -13.45 1.99
C ILE A 82 -5.22 -12.69 2.25
N PHE A 83 -5.27 -11.75 3.19
CA PHE A 83 -4.07 -11.04 3.61
C PHE A 83 -3.20 -11.92 4.49
N MET A 84 -1.91 -11.99 4.16
CA MET A 84 -0.94 -12.68 5.00
C MET A 84 -0.61 -11.77 6.18
N LYS A 85 -1.12 -12.10 7.37
CA LYS A 85 -0.77 -11.35 8.60
C LYS A 85 0.67 -11.71 9.00
N GLY A 86 1.47 -10.72 9.37
CA GLY A 86 2.91 -10.83 9.64
C GLY A 86 3.33 -11.75 10.81
N LYS A 87 2.43 -12.55 11.38
CA LYS A 87 2.76 -13.57 12.39
C LYS A 87 3.31 -14.86 11.75
N ASP A 88 2.99 -15.11 10.50
CA ASP A 88 3.46 -16.27 9.74
C ASP A 88 4.53 -15.84 8.73
N LYS A 89 5.76 -15.74 9.24
CA LYS A 89 7.06 -15.78 8.56
C LYS A 89 7.14 -15.21 7.12
N LYS A 90 7.90 -14.10 7.02
CA LYS A 90 8.48 -13.45 5.82
C LYS A 90 7.58 -12.44 5.07
N VAL A 91 7.11 -11.42 5.77
CA VAL A 91 6.94 -10.11 5.10
C VAL A 91 8.30 -9.42 5.11
N GLY A 92 8.99 -9.40 3.97
CA GLY A 92 10.22 -8.63 3.81
C GLY A 92 9.88 -7.14 3.79
N SER A 93 10.10 -6.44 4.91
CA SER A 93 10.29 -4.99 4.85
C SER A 93 11.63 -4.76 4.14
N VAL A 94 11.57 -4.42 2.86
CA VAL A 94 12.76 -3.96 2.14
C VAL A 94 13.04 -2.56 2.65
N TYR A 95 14.02 -2.44 3.54
CA TYR A 95 14.69 -1.16 3.75
C TYR A 95 15.44 -0.86 2.46
N SER A 96 14.91 0.04 1.65
CA SER A 96 15.62 0.55 0.48
C SER A 96 16.81 1.40 0.94
N ALA A 97 17.92 0.75 1.27
CA ALA A 97 19.22 1.39 1.29
C ALA A 97 19.65 1.55 -0.18
N LEU A 98 19.52 2.76 -0.73
CA LEU A 98 20.19 3.07 -1.99
C LEU A 98 21.71 2.90 -1.82
N PRO A 99 22.43 2.34 -2.81
CA PRO A 99 23.86 2.13 -2.69
C PRO A 99 24.62 3.47 -2.78
N GLU A 100 25.52 3.66 -1.83
CA GLU A 100 26.54 4.72 -1.82
C GLU A 100 27.42 4.60 -3.07
N ALA A 101 27.43 5.63 -3.90
CA ALA A 101 28.52 5.87 -4.84
C ALA A 101 29.70 6.47 -4.05
N SER A 102 30.60 5.58 -3.59
CA SER A 102 31.87 5.93 -2.95
C SER A 102 32.84 6.63 -3.90
N LYS A 103 33.35 7.81 -3.51
CA LYS A 103 34.75 8.25 -3.75
C LYS A 103 35.28 9.10 -2.57
N LYS A 104 35.84 8.41 -1.57
CA LYS A 104 37.18 8.55 -0.93
C LYS A 104 37.73 9.92 -0.44
N SER A 105 38.07 9.95 0.89
CA SER A 105 39.29 10.52 1.57
C SER A 105 39.31 12.04 1.88
N THR A 106 39.71 12.61 3.05
CA THR A 106 40.38 12.17 4.31
C THR A 106 40.37 13.31 5.37
N THR A 107 40.23 12.95 6.66
CA THR A 107 40.72 13.56 7.93
C THR A 107 40.30 14.97 8.41
N GLY A 108 39.76 15.03 9.65
CA GLY A 108 39.90 16.17 10.58
C GLY A 108 38.66 16.47 11.44
N SER A 109 38.69 16.11 12.74
CA SER A 109 37.79 16.62 13.81
C SER A 109 38.38 17.96 14.35
N PRO A 110 37.63 18.95 14.92
CA PRO A 110 36.50 18.80 15.84
C PRO A 110 35.24 19.66 15.55
N ALA A 111 34.14 19.28 16.20
CA ALA A 111 32.79 19.88 16.25
C ALA A 111 32.80 21.37 16.74
N PRO A 112 31.67 22.14 16.78
CA PRO A 112 30.26 21.74 16.63
C PRO A 112 29.32 22.73 15.90
N VAL A 113 28.34 22.27 15.12
CA VAL A 113 27.05 22.99 14.98
C VAL A 113 25.94 21.97 14.76
N ASN A 114 24.93 22.04 15.64
CA ASN A 114 23.71 21.26 15.58
C ASN A 114 22.90 21.60 14.32
N VAL A 115 22.70 20.61 13.47
CA VAL A 115 21.49 20.50 12.65
C VAL A 115 21.06 19.04 12.76
N PHE A 116 20.17 18.75 13.72
CA PHE A 116 19.33 17.57 13.60
C PHE A 116 18.34 17.90 12.48
N GLU A 117 18.75 17.64 11.23
CA GLU A 117 17.76 17.37 10.19
C GLU A 117 17.11 16.06 10.61
N ASP A 118 15.88 16.13 11.10
CA ASP A 118 14.99 14.99 11.17
C ASP A 118 14.83 14.46 9.74
N LYS A 119 15.73 13.58 9.33
CA LYS A 119 15.61 12.83 8.08
C LYS A 119 14.40 11.94 8.24
N GLU A 120 13.28 12.44 7.73
CA GLU A 120 12.03 11.74 7.55
C GLU A 120 12.33 10.39 6.89
N LYS A 121 12.40 9.34 7.72
CA LYS A 121 12.83 8.01 7.26
C LYS A 121 11.65 7.40 6.54
N LYS A 122 11.60 7.55 5.22
CA LYS A 122 10.61 6.87 4.38
C LYS A 122 10.75 5.36 4.56
N VAL A 123 9.72 4.72 5.11
CA VAL A 123 9.65 3.27 5.27
C VAL A 123 8.68 2.75 4.22
N SER A 124 9.10 1.77 3.42
CA SER A 124 8.18 1.06 2.53
C SER A 124 7.71 -0.22 3.18
N THR A 125 6.40 -0.38 3.31
CA THR A 125 5.74 -1.59 3.80
C THR A 125 5.27 -2.42 2.62
N THR A 126 5.65 -3.69 2.56
CA THR A 126 5.10 -4.63 1.56
C THR A 126 3.97 -5.45 2.18
N PHE A 127 2.81 -5.45 1.55
CA PHE A 127 1.69 -6.30 1.92
C PHE A 127 1.61 -7.49 0.97
N LEU A 128 1.46 -8.68 1.54
CA LEU A 128 1.33 -9.94 0.81
C LEU A 128 -0.09 -10.48 0.95
N ALA A 129 -0.60 -11.07 -0.12
CA ALA A 129 -1.88 -11.75 -0.11
C ALA A 129 -1.87 -12.98 -1.01
N THR A 130 -2.67 -13.96 -0.63
CA THR A 130 -2.94 -15.14 -1.45
C THR A 130 -4.31 -14.98 -2.12
N THR A 131 -4.42 -15.39 -3.38
CA THR A 131 -5.68 -15.36 -4.12
C THR A 131 -6.13 -16.75 -4.54
N PHE A 132 -7.45 -16.94 -4.52
CA PHE A 132 -8.12 -18.19 -4.83
C PHE A 132 -9.24 -17.98 -5.85
N ARG A 133 -9.52 -19.03 -6.61
CA ARG A 133 -10.72 -19.16 -7.45
C ARG A 133 -11.69 -20.12 -6.78
N CYS A 134 -12.82 -19.60 -6.35
CA CYS A 134 -13.87 -20.34 -5.67
C CYS A 134 -15.15 -20.39 -6.51
N PRO A 135 -15.95 -21.47 -6.41
CA PRO A 135 -17.30 -21.49 -6.95
C PRO A 135 -18.20 -20.50 -6.20
N ALA A 136 -19.28 -20.05 -6.85
CA ALA A 136 -20.19 -19.04 -6.31
C ALA A 136 -20.85 -19.45 -4.98
N SER A 137 -20.98 -20.75 -4.71
CA SER A 137 -21.52 -21.31 -3.46
C SER A 137 -20.66 -21.03 -2.22
N ILE A 138 -19.36 -20.81 -2.39
CA ILE A 138 -18.42 -20.50 -1.30
C ILE A 138 -18.28 -18.99 -1.14
N VAL A 139 -18.27 -18.25 -2.26
CA VAL A 139 -18.08 -16.79 -2.23
C VAL A 139 -19.22 -16.08 -1.50
N ASN A 140 -20.45 -16.58 -1.60
CA ASN A 140 -21.66 -15.93 -1.06
C ASN A 140 -22.05 -16.36 0.36
N GLN A 141 -21.20 -17.10 1.07
CA GLN A 141 -21.34 -17.35 2.51
C GLN A 141 -20.98 -16.11 3.31
#